data_AF-A0A914PKT4-F1
#
_entry.id   AF-A0A914PKT4-F1
#
_cell.length_a   1.000
_cell.length_b   1.000
_cell.length_c   1.000
_cell.angle_alpha   90.00
_cell.angle_beta   90.00
_cell.angle_gamma   90.00
#
_symmetry.space_group_name_H-M   'P 1'
#
loop_
_entity.id
_entity.type
_entity.pdbx_description
1 polymer ?
#
loop_
_entity_poly.entity_id
_entity_poly.type
_entity_poly.pdbx_seq_one_letter_code
_entity_poly.pdbx_strand_id
1 'polypeptide(L)' 'MGAPLCFVTFFLTLFMLSTFINFTLITKRDDITKFEYVGAKHNHKWGPHSISYIQDTKEKEKTIRDEKNVT' A
#
# COMPACT_ATOMS: atom_id res chain seq x y z
N MET A 1 23.23 -2.16 28.52
CA MET A 1 21.94 -2.59 27.93
C MET A 1 21.35 -1.60 26.90
N GLY A 2 22.13 -0.67 26.34
CA GLY A 2 21.60 0.36 25.41
C GLY A 2 21.67 0.02 23.92
N ALA A 3 22.67 -0.78 23.51
CA ALA A 3 22.90 -1.10 22.09
C ALA A 3 21.69 -1.76 21.36
N PRO A 4 20.97 -2.74 21.95
CA PRO A 4 19.83 -3.33 21.25
C PRO A 4 18.66 -2.35 21.12
N LEU A 5 18.47 -1.47 22.11
CA LEU A 5 17.40 -0.47 22.07
C LEU A 5 17.65 0.56 20.95
N CYS A 6 18.88 1.06 20.82
CA CYS A 6 19.25 1.98 19.74
C CYS A 6 19.12 1.34 18.36
N PHE A 7 19.45 0.05 18.23
CA PHE A 7 19.30 -0.67 16.97
C PHE A 7 17.83 -0.79 16.57
N VAL A 8 16.98 -1.21 17.51
CA VAL A 8 15.54 -1.36 17.24
C VAL A 8 14.91 -0.01 16.89
N THR A 9 15.22 1.06 17.62
CA THR A 9 14.65 2.38 17.34
C THR A 9 15.10 2.94 16.00
N PHE A 10 16.36 2.71 15.61
CA PHE A 10 16.91 3.11 14.31
C PHE A 10 16.22 2.37 13.14
N PHE A 11 16.10 1.04 13.21
CA PHE A 11 15.40 0.29 12.16
C PHE A 11 13.92 0.64 12.09
N LEU A 12 13.28 0.88 13.22
CA LEU A 12 11.88 1.32 13.27
C LEU A 12 11.71 2.70 12.63
N THR A 13 12.62 3.64 12.88
CA THR A 13 12.59 4.96 12.25
C THR A 13 12.85 4.89 10.75
N LEU A 14 13.80 4.07 10.30
CA LEU A 14 14.02 3.85 8.86
C LEU A 14 12.81 3.22 8.19
N PHE A 15 12.17 2.23 8.83
CA PHE A 15 10.96 1.61 8.32
C PHE A 15 9.82 2.63 8.21
N MET A 16 9.57 3.41 9.26
CA MET A 16 8.56 4.47 9.25
C MET A 16 8.85 5.56 8.23
N LEU A 17 10.12 5.95 8.06
CA LEU A 17 10.51 6.96 7.08
C LEU A 17 10.36 6.43 5.65
N SER A 18 10.73 5.17 5.39
CA SER A 18 10.55 4.52 4.10
C SER A 18 9.07 4.38 3.73
N THR A 19 8.23 3.98 4.69
CA THR A 19 6.78 3.92 4.47
C THR A 19 6.19 5.31 4.27
N PHE A 20 6.64 6.31 5.03
CA PHE A 20 6.16 7.68 4.91
C PHE A 20 6.55 8.34 3.57
N ILE A 21 7.80 8.17 3.13
CA ILE A 21 8.27 8.68 1.84
C ILE A 21 7.50 8.01 0.71
N ASN A 22 7.40 6.67 0.70
CA ASN A 22 6.58 6.00 -0.30
C ASN A 22 5.13 6.52 -0.26
N PHE A 23 4.52 6.61 0.91
CA PHE A 23 3.13 7.04 1.06
C PHE A 23 2.86 8.48 0.63
N THR A 24 3.74 9.42 0.99
CA THR A 24 3.53 10.87 0.77
C THR A 24 3.97 11.35 -0.60
N LEU A 25 4.91 10.63 -1.26
CA LEU A 25 5.39 10.98 -2.59
C LEU A 25 4.68 10.23 -3.73
N ILE A 26 3.82 9.23 -3.44
CA ILE A 26 2.93 8.65 -4.46
C ILE A 26 2.01 9.75 -5.00
N THR A 27 2.11 9.98 -6.31
CA THR A 27 1.24 10.91 -7.02
C THR A 27 0.03 10.15 -7.57
N LYS A 28 -1.09 10.84 -7.83
CA LYS A 28 -2.33 10.28 -8.44
C LYS A 28 -2.15 9.63 -9.83
N ARG A 29 -0.94 9.63 -10.37
CA ARG A 29 -0.61 9.02 -11.68
C ARG A 29 0.18 7.73 -11.53
N ASP A 30 0.66 7.44 -10.32
CA ASP A 30 1.39 6.21 -10.03
C ASP A 30 0.41 5.06 -9.78
N ASP A 31 0.89 3.84 -9.96
CA ASP A 31 0.08 2.63 -9.74
C ASP A 31 -0.41 2.52 -8.29
N ILE A 32 -1.58 1.92 -8.12
CA ILE A 32 -2.17 1.68 -6.81
C ILE A 32 -1.23 0.81 -5.98
N THR A 33 -0.84 1.32 -4.83
CA THR A 33 0.11 0.60 -3.98
C THR A 33 -0.56 -0.48 -3.13
N LYS A 34 0.21 -1.49 -2.73
CA LYS A 34 -0.28 -2.51 -1.80
C LYS A 34 -0.76 -1.92 -0.47
N PHE A 35 -0.19 -0.79 -0.04
CA PHE A 35 -0.67 -0.05 1.13
C PHE A 35 -2.07 0.52 0.93
N GLU A 36 -2.34 1.11 -0.23
CA GLU A 36 -3.69 1.59 -0.57
C GLU A 36 -4.70 0.45 -0.63
N TYR A 37 -4.32 -0.72 -1.18
CA TYR A 37 -5.15 -1.92 -1.16
C TYR A 37 -5.45 -2.43 0.26
N VAL A 38 -4.45 -2.44 1.15
CA VAL A 38 -4.62 -2.86 2.55
C VAL A 38 -5.48 -1.84 3.31
N GLY A 39 -5.23 -0.55 3.11
CA GLY A 39 -6.03 0.53 3.68
C GLY A 39 -7.49 0.44 3.26
N ALA A 40 -7.75 0.28 1.97
CA ALA A 40 -9.09 0.14 1.41
C ALA A 40 -9.83 -1.09 1.97
N LYS A 41 -9.12 -2.20 2.26
CA LYS A 41 -9.70 -3.38 2.93
C LYS A 41 -10.18 -3.06 4.34
N HIS A 42 -9.53 -2.14 5.04
CA HIS A 42 -9.91 -1.67 6.36
C HIS A 42 -10.72 -0.36 6.34
N ASN A 43 -11.30 0.03 5.19
CA ASN A 43 -12.04 1.29 4.99
C ASN A 43 -11.26 2.56 5.35
N HIS A 44 -9.93 2.49 5.29
CA HIS A 44 -9.08 3.62 5.62
C HIS A 44 -8.38 4.12 4.36
N LYS A 45 -8.28 5.45 4.21
CA LYS A 45 -7.65 6.05 3.04
C LYS A 45 -6.14 6.21 3.30
N TRP A 46 -5.37 5.24 2.81
CA TRP A 46 -3.90 5.18 2.95
C TRP A 46 -3.17 5.68 1.69
N GLY A 47 -3.73 6.66 0.99
CA GLY A 47 -3.09 7.22 -0.18
C GLY A 47 -3.96 8.21 -0.94
N PRO A 48 -3.48 8.74 -2.07
CA PRO A 48 -4.18 9.75 -2.84
C PRO A 48 -5.40 9.20 -3.59
N HIS A 49 -5.44 7.90 -3.91
CA HIS A 49 -6.55 7.28 -4.62
C HIS A 49 -7.77 7.10 -3.71
N SER A 50 -8.97 7.14 -4.30
CA SER A 50 -10.20 6.89 -3.55
C SER A 50 -10.37 5.39 -3.29
N ILE A 51 -11.00 5.06 -2.16
CA ILE A 51 -11.32 3.66 -1.81
C ILE A 51 -12.16 3.00 -2.91
N SER A 52 -13.11 3.73 -3.49
CA SER A 52 -13.93 3.26 -4.62
C SER A 52 -13.09 2.90 -5.84
N TYR A 53 -12.16 3.77 -6.25
CA TYR A 53 -11.29 3.53 -7.39
C TYR A 53 -10.41 2.29 -7.19
N ILE A 54 -9.93 2.07 -5.96
CA ILE A 54 -9.14 0.91 -5.60
C ILE A 54 -9.96 -0.38 -5.68
N GLN A 55 -11.21 -0.37 -5.21
CA GLN A 55 -12.12 -1.51 -5.27
C GLN A 55 -12.48 -1.87 -6.72
N ASP A 56 -12.81 -0.86 -7.54
CA ASP A 56 -13.14 -1.05 -8.95
C ASP A 56 -11.96 -1.66 -9.72
N THR A 57 -10.74 -1.20 -9.45
CA THR A 57 -9.52 -1.73 -10.09
C THR A 57 -9.29 -3.19 -9.68
N LYS A 58 -9.47 -3.51 -8.40
CA LYS A 58 -9.34 -4.86 -7.88
C LYS A 58 -10.35 -5.83 -8.51
N GLU A 59 -11.58 -5.38 -8.71
CA GLU A 59 -12.63 -6.19 -9.34
C GLU A 59 -12.29 -6.48 -10.80
N LYS A 60 -11.85 -5.48 -11.56
CA LYS A 60 -11.39 -5.66 -12.94
C LYS A 60 -10.22 -6.64 -13.04
N GLU A 61 -9.23 -6.53 -12.18
CA GLU A 61 -8.09 -7.47 -12.14
C GLU A 61 -8.56 -8.91 -11.88
N LYS A 62 -9.54 -9.09 -11.00
CA LYS A 62 -10.12 -10.40 -10.72
C LYS A 62 -10.83 -10.97 -11.94
N THR A 63 -11.67 -10.19 -12.61
CA THR A 63 -12.38 -10.61 -13.83
C THR A 63 -11.41 -11.03 -14.93
N ILE A 64 -10.35 -10.25 -15.18
CA ILE A 64 -9.33 -10.56 -16.20
C ILE A 64 -8.58 -11.85 -15.83
N ARG A 65 -8.27 -12.06 -14.55
CA ARG A 65 -7.63 -13.28 -14.08
C ARG A 65 -8.53 -14.50 -14.26
N ASP A 66 -9.82 -14.36 -13.96
CA ASP A 66 -10.79 -15.44 -14.10
C ASP A 66 -10.97 -15.82 -15.58
N GLU A 67 -11.02 -14.85 -16.50
CA GLU A 67 -11.09 -15.09 -17.96
C GLU A 67 -9.87 -15.86 -18.49
N LYS A 68 -8.66 -15.50 -18.02
CA LYS A 68 -7.42 -16.20 -18.38
C LYS A 68 -7.31 -17.62 -17.83
N ASN A 69 -8.07 -17.96 -16.79
CA ASN A 69 -8.05 -19.30 -16.19
C ASN A 69 -9.06 -20.24 -16.85
N VAL A 70 -9.96 -19.68 -17.66
CA VAL A 70 -10.96 -20.40 -18.46
C VAL A 70 -10.46 -20.70 -19.87
N THR A 71 -9.39 -20.02 -20.32
CA THR A 71 -8.78 -20.18 -21.65
C THR A 71 -7.53 -21.05 -21.58
#